data_AF-A3SNT2-F1
#
_entry.id   AF-A3SNT2-F1
#
_cell.length_a   1.000
_cell.length_b   1.000
_cell.length_c   1.000
_cell.angle_alpha   90.00
_cell.angle_beta   90.00
_cell.angle_gamma   90.00
#
_symmetry.space_group_name_H-M   'P 1'
#
loop_
_entity.id
_entity.type
_entity.pdbx_description
1 polymer ?
#
loop_
_entity_poly.entity_id
_entity_poly.type
_entity_poly.pdbx_seq_one_letter_code
_entity_poly.pdbx_strand_id
1 'polypeptide(L)'
;MGNVTNRVFDSSGPEGKVRGTPQQIIDKYNQLARDAQLAGDRVATENFQQHAEHYLRLLGAAQKEQDARREEQERQNRERQAERDRDRGDQNQQGGDTQPQAGGDDHAAGESTLVETPESQPEAQPEAPKRPRKPRRKPKAEAGEGGGKSSDQDNGAAPEAAE
;
A
#
# COMPACT_ATOMS: atom_id res chain seq x y z
N MET A 1 -8.27 6.51 -10.37
CA MET A 1 -7.73 7.42 -9.34
C MET A 1 -6.45 6.80 -8.79
N GLY A 2 -5.50 7.55 -8.22
CA GLY A 2 -4.21 6.97 -7.81
C GLY A 2 -4.34 6.07 -6.56
N ASN A 3 -3.71 4.89 -6.54
CA ASN A 3 -3.75 3.89 -5.46
C ASN A 3 -3.78 4.51 -4.05
N VAL A 4 -4.98 4.57 -3.47
CA VAL A 4 -5.23 5.23 -2.18
C VAL A 4 -4.76 4.37 -1.00
N THR A 5 -4.78 3.05 -1.14
CA THR A 5 -4.36 2.08 -0.11
C THR A 5 -2.92 2.30 0.38
N ASN A 6 -1.99 2.67 -0.51
CA ASN A 6 -0.58 2.85 -0.18
C ASN A 6 -0.16 4.32 -0.01
N ARG A 7 -1.11 5.25 -0.03
CA ARG A 7 -0.82 6.67 0.11
C ARG A 7 -0.75 7.04 1.59
N VAL A 8 0.24 7.85 1.96
CA VAL A 8 0.34 8.42 3.31
C VAL A 8 -0.53 9.68 3.36
N PHE A 9 -1.48 9.70 4.28
CA PHE A 9 -2.34 10.84 4.58
C PHE A 9 -1.89 11.50 5.88
N ASP A 10 -2.20 12.79 5.99
CA ASP A 10 -2.07 13.56 7.23
C ASP A 10 -3.49 13.90 7.67
N SER A 11 -3.95 13.23 8.74
CA SER A 11 -5.25 13.50 9.33
C SER A 11 -5.11 14.52 10.44
N SER A 12 -5.87 15.60 10.36
CA SER A 12 -5.91 16.61 11.42
C SER A 12 -7.12 16.35 12.31
N GLY A 13 -6.91 15.66 13.43
CA GLY A 13 -7.90 15.46 14.48
C GLY A 13 -7.65 16.40 15.68
N PRO A 14 -8.58 16.46 16.64
CA PRO A 14 -8.51 17.37 17.79
C PRO A 14 -7.31 17.07 18.71
N GLU A 15 -6.83 15.81 18.74
CA GLU A 15 -5.63 15.36 19.47
C GLU A 15 -4.33 15.53 18.67
N GLY A 16 -4.38 16.17 17.50
CA GLY A 16 -3.22 16.46 16.66
C GLY A 16 -3.15 15.67 15.35
N LYS A 17 -2.04 15.82 14.63
CA LYS A 17 -1.87 15.27 13.28
C LYS A 17 -1.55 13.78 13.33
N VAL A 18 -2.46 12.95 12.85
CA VAL A 18 -2.26 11.52 12.65
C VAL A 18 -1.77 11.28 11.23
N ARG A 19 -0.49 10.97 11.08
CA ARG A 19 0.13 10.67 9.79
C ARG A 19 0.27 9.16 9.60
N GLY A 20 -0.18 8.63 8.47
CA GLY A 20 -0.06 7.21 8.16
C GLY A 20 -0.78 6.79 6.88
N THR A 21 -0.77 5.50 6.59
CA THR A 21 -1.68 4.91 5.61
C THR A 21 -3.14 4.98 6.12
N PRO A 22 -4.16 4.90 5.25
CA PRO A 22 -5.56 4.96 5.69
C PRO A 22 -5.86 3.95 6.80
N GLN A 23 -5.32 2.72 6.68
CA GLN A 23 -5.48 1.68 7.70
C GLN A 23 -4.95 2.11 9.08
N GLN A 24 -3.72 2.62 9.12
CA GLN A 24 -3.09 3.07 10.36
C GLN A 24 -3.86 4.23 11.00
N ILE A 25 -4.42 5.11 10.18
CA ILE A 25 -5.21 6.25 10.66
C ILE A 25 -6.54 5.75 11.26
N ILE A 26 -7.21 4.78 10.62
CA ILE A 26 -8.42 4.14 11.15
C ILE A 26 -8.15 3.51 12.51
N ASP A 27 -7.09 2.71 12.63
CA ASP A 27 -6.75 2.01 13.87
C ASP A 27 -6.50 3.00 15.03
N LYS A 28 -5.79 4.10 14.74
CA LYS A 28 -5.53 5.15 15.72
C LYS A 28 -6.80 5.89 16.15
N TYR A 29 -7.68 6.27 15.22
CA TYR A 29 -8.94 6.94 15.60
C TYR A 29 -9.91 6.02 16.32
N ASN A 30 -9.95 4.73 15.99
CA ASN A 30 -10.75 3.75 16.74
C ASN A 30 -10.24 3.55 18.17
N GLN A 31 -8.94 3.70 18.41
CA GLN A 31 -8.37 3.71 19.75
C GLN A 31 -8.75 4.98 20.51
N LEU A 32 -8.51 6.15 19.92
CA LEU A 32 -8.86 7.45 20.53
C LEU A 32 -10.36 7.57 20.83
N ALA A 33 -11.22 7.06 19.95
CA ALA A 33 -12.66 7.00 20.18
C ALA A 33 -13.01 6.15 21.41
N ARG A 34 -12.37 4.99 21.59
CA ARG A 34 -12.57 4.13 22.77
C ARG A 34 -12.07 4.80 24.04
N ASP A 35 -10.91 5.47 23.97
CA ASP A 35 -10.35 6.19 25.12
C ASP A 35 -11.26 7.37 25.52
N ALA A 36 -11.78 8.13 24.56
CA ALA A 36 -12.73 9.22 24.78
C ALA A 36 -14.07 8.73 25.35
N GLN A 37 -14.55 7.57 24.88
CA GLN A 37 -15.75 6.92 25.42
C GLN A 37 -15.58 6.58 26.90
N LEU A 38 -14.43 6.00 27.27
CA LEU A 38 -14.11 5.66 28.66
C LEU A 38 -13.91 6.90 29.54
N ALA A 39 -13.37 7.99 28.97
CA ALA A 39 -13.25 9.28 29.64
C ALA A 39 -14.58 10.04 29.78
N GLY A 40 -15.66 9.58 29.12
CA GLY A 40 -16.97 10.22 29.15
C GLY A 40 -17.12 11.44 28.24
N ASP A 41 -16.15 11.70 27.36
CA ASP A 41 -16.21 12.80 26.39
C ASP A 41 -16.91 12.36 25.11
N ARG A 42 -18.23 12.63 25.05
CA ARG A 42 -19.07 12.28 23.89
C ARG A 42 -18.71 13.07 22.63
N VAL A 43 -18.34 14.34 22.78
CA VAL A 43 -18.04 15.20 21.62
C VAL A 43 -16.75 14.72 20.96
N ALA A 44 -15.72 14.42 21.76
CA ALA A 44 -14.49 13.83 21.24
C ALA A 44 -14.73 12.45 20.63
N THR A 45 -15.55 11.61 21.26
CA THR A 45 -15.94 10.30 20.73
C THR A 45 -16.51 10.40 19.31
N GLU A 46 -17.54 11.22 19.10
CA GLU A 46 -18.17 11.40 17.79
C GLU A 46 -17.19 11.95 16.77
N ASN A 47 -16.35 12.90 17.19
CA ASN A 47 -15.35 13.47 16.32
C ASN A 47 -14.33 12.42 15.84
N PHE A 48 -13.79 11.60 16.74
CA PHE A 48 -12.88 10.52 16.38
C PHE A 48 -13.55 9.43 15.53
N GLN A 49 -14.81 9.11 15.81
CA GLN A 49 -15.57 8.15 15.00
C GLN A 49 -15.77 8.65 13.57
N GLN A 50 -16.13 9.93 13.38
CA GLN A 50 -16.24 10.53 12.04
C GLN A 50 -14.93 10.42 11.27
N HIS A 51 -13.80 10.67 11.94
CA HIS A 51 -12.49 10.50 11.32
C HIS A 51 -12.24 9.04 10.92
N ALA A 52 -12.50 8.07 11.80
CA ALA A 52 -12.35 6.65 11.48
C ALA A 52 -13.23 6.24 10.28
N GLU A 53 -14.49 6.66 10.26
CA GLU A 53 -15.43 6.38 9.16
C GLU A 53 -14.99 6.99 7.83
N HIS A 54 -14.43 8.21 7.87
CA HIS A 54 -13.93 8.86 6.66
C HIS A 54 -12.84 8.03 5.99
N TYR A 55 -11.83 7.59 6.75
CA TYR A 55 -10.75 6.77 6.20
C TYR A 55 -11.22 5.35 5.87
N LEU A 56 -12.20 4.80 6.58
CA LEU A 56 -12.81 3.52 6.24
C LEU A 56 -13.50 3.58 4.88
N ARG A 57 -14.29 4.62 4.62
CA ARG A 57 -14.95 4.83 3.31
C ARG A 57 -13.91 5.02 2.20
N LEU A 58 -12.86 5.79 2.47
CA LEU A 58 -11.77 6.03 1.54
C LEU A 58 -11.02 4.73 1.19
N LEU A 59 -10.73 3.89 2.19
CA LEU A 59 -10.09 2.59 2.01
C LEU A 59 -10.99 1.60 1.27
N GLY A 60 -12.28 1.53 1.62
CA GLY A 60 -13.24 0.66 0.94
C GLY A 60 -13.41 1.02 -0.54
N ALA A 61 -13.41 2.32 -0.87
CA ALA A 61 -13.40 2.77 -2.27
C ALA A 61 -12.12 2.35 -2.99
N ALA A 62 -10.97 2.44 -2.33
CA ALA A 62 -9.68 2.03 -2.87
C ALA A 62 -9.60 0.51 -3.12
N GLN A 63 -10.06 -0.29 -2.17
CA GLN A 63 -10.12 -1.75 -2.28
C GLN A 63 -11.02 -2.16 -3.44
N LYS A 64 -12.21 -1.57 -3.54
CA LYS A 64 -13.13 -1.85 -4.64
C LYS A 64 -12.54 -1.48 -6.02
N GLU A 65 -11.82 -0.36 -6.13
CA GLU A 65 -11.12 0.01 -7.37
C GLU A 65 -9.98 -0.98 -7.70
N GLN A 66 -9.25 -1.45 -6.70
CA GLN A 66 -8.20 -2.47 -6.89
C GLN A 66 -8.78 -3.81 -7.35
N ASP A 67 -9.87 -4.26 -6.72
CA ASP A 67 -10.56 -5.49 -7.06
C ASP A 67 -11.17 -5.41 -8.46
N ALA A 68 -11.84 -4.30 -8.81
CA ALA A 68 -12.39 -4.09 -10.14
C ALA A 68 -11.29 -4.13 -11.23
N ARG A 69 -10.15 -3.46 -10.98
CA ARG A 69 -9.03 -3.46 -11.91
C ARG A 69 -8.39 -4.85 -12.06
N ARG A 70 -8.37 -5.63 -10.98
CA ARG A 70 -7.88 -7.02 -11.01
C ARG A 70 -8.83 -7.92 -11.79
N GLU A 71 -10.14 -7.78 -11.59
CA GLU A 71 -11.16 -8.52 -12.32
C GLU A 71 -11.13 -8.20 -13.83
N GLU A 72 -10.98 -6.93 -14.21
CA GLU A 72 -10.83 -6.52 -15.62
C GLU A 72 -9.60 -7.14 -16.28
N GLN A 73 -8.46 -7.17 -15.56
CA GLN A 73 -7.26 -7.84 -16.07
C GLN A 73 -7.46 -9.35 -16.21
N GLU A 74 -8.12 -9.99 -15.26
CA GLU A 74 -8.41 -11.42 -15.35
C GLU A 74 -9.36 -11.73 -16.52
N ARG A 75 -10.42 -10.94 -16.70
CA ARG A 75 -11.34 -11.06 -17.84
C ARG A 75 -10.63 -10.90 -19.17
N GLN A 76 -9.81 -9.86 -19.31
CA GLN A 76 -9.07 -9.62 -20.55
C GLN A 76 -8.05 -10.72 -20.84
N ASN A 77 -7.40 -11.27 -19.80
CA ASN A 77 -6.49 -12.41 -19.97
C ASN A 77 -7.24 -13.68 -20.36
N ARG A 78 -8.40 -13.95 -19.74
CA ARG A 78 -9.25 -15.09 -20.06
C ARG A 78 -9.81 -15.00 -21.48
N GLU A 79 -10.19 -13.81 -21.92
CA GLU A 79 -10.71 -13.57 -23.27
C GLU A 79 -9.62 -13.73 -24.33
N ARG A 80 -8.42 -13.16 -24.11
CA ARG A 80 -7.25 -13.42 -24.97
C ARG A 80 -6.88 -14.90 -25.06
N GLN A 81 -6.99 -15.62 -23.94
CA GLN A 81 -6.72 -17.05 -23.91
C GLN A 81 -7.78 -17.81 -24.72
N ALA A 82 -9.06 -17.53 -24.51
CA ALA A 82 -10.15 -18.14 -25.25
C ALA A 82 -10.09 -17.85 -26.77
N GLU A 83 -9.68 -16.64 -27.18
CA GLU A 83 -9.47 -16.30 -28.58
C GLU A 83 -8.33 -17.10 -29.20
N ARG A 84 -7.22 -17.26 -28.48
CA ARG A 84 -6.07 -18.06 -28.92
C ARG A 84 -6.40 -19.56 -29.01
N ASP A 85 -7.22 -20.06 -28.11
CA ASP A 85 -7.70 -21.45 -28.15
C ASP A 85 -8.68 -21.68 -29.31
N ARG A 86 -9.53 -20.69 -29.66
CA ARG A 86 -10.39 -20.76 -30.86
C ARG A 86 -9.58 -20.73 -32.16
N ASP A 87 -8.60 -19.84 -32.27
CA ASP A 87 -7.73 -19.75 -33.45
C ASP A 87 -6.94 -21.05 -33.69
N ARG A 88 -6.41 -21.67 -32.62
CA ARG A 88 -5.80 -23.01 -32.70
C ARG A 88 -6.80 -24.11 -33.07
N GLY A 89 -8.01 -24.05 -32.54
CA GLY A 89 -9.07 -25.01 -32.85
C GLY A 89 -9.49 -24.96 -34.32
N ASP A 90 -9.55 -23.76 -34.90
CA ASP A 90 -9.90 -23.54 -36.31
C ASP A 90 -8.76 -23.97 -37.26
N GLN A 91 -7.51 -23.63 -36.92
CA GLN A 91 -6.34 -24.07 -37.68
C GLN A 91 -6.15 -25.60 -37.67
N ASN A 92 -6.50 -26.28 -36.57
CA ASN A 92 -6.49 -27.75 -36.50
C ASN A 92 -7.64 -28.42 -37.27
N GLN A 93 -8.71 -27.68 -37.59
CA GLN A 93 -9.81 -28.15 -38.45
C GLN A 93 -9.56 -27.85 -39.94
N GLN A 94 -8.83 -26.76 -40.26
CA GLN A 94 -8.49 -26.40 -41.64
C GLN A 94 -7.20 -27.08 -42.15
N GLY A 95 -6.31 -27.54 -41.25
CA GLY A 95 -5.09 -28.30 -41.57
C GLY A 95 -5.22 -29.83 -41.44
N GLY A 96 -6.45 -30.34 -41.24
CA GLY A 96 -6.74 -31.76 -41.00
C GLY A 96 -6.66 -32.70 -42.21
N ASP A 97 -6.16 -32.23 -43.36
CA ASP A 97 -5.85 -33.05 -44.55
C ASP A 97 -4.33 -33.21 -44.72
N THR A 98 -3.63 -33.62 -43.66
CA THR A 98 -2.34 -34.32 -43.83
C THR A 98 -2.23 -35.40 -42.77
N GLN A 99 -2.78 -36.56 -43.13
CA GLN A 99 -2.64 -37.83 -42.46
C GLN A 99 -1.14 -38.14 -42.20
N PRO A 100 -0.68 -38.32 -40.95
CA PRO A 100 0.57 -39.02 -40.72
C PRO A 100 0.28 -40.50 -40.95
N GLN A 101 0.72 -41.02 -42.10
CA GLN A 101 0.76 -42.45 -42.35
C GLN A 101 1.54 -43.14 -41.23
N ALA A 102 0.87 -44.10 -40.58
CA ALA A 102 1.51 -45.08 -39.74
C ALA A 102 2.46 -45.92 -40.60
N GLY A 103 3.76 -45.64 -40.49
CA GLY A 103 4.85 -46.56 -40.83
C GLY A 103 5.47 -46.99 -39.51
N GLY A 104 5.20 -48.21 -39.08
CA GLY A 104 5.87 -48.80 -37.93
C GLY A 104 7.20 -49.37 -38.36
N ASP A 105 8.27 -49.08 -37.62
CA ASP A 105 9.46 -49.92 -37.58
C ASP A 105 10.11 -49.82 -36.19
N ASP A 106 10.36 -51.02 -35.68
CA ASP A 106 10.93 -51.47 -34.43
C ASP A 106 12.25 -50.77 -34.04
N HIS A 107 12.33 -50.20 -32.83
CA HIS A 107 13.60 -50.08 -32.11
C HIS A 107 13.36 -50.16 -30.60
N ALA A 108 13.49 -51.40 -30.11
CA ALA A 108 14.32 -51.78 -28.97
C ALA A 108 14.35 -50.87 -27.72
N ALA A 109 13.78 -51.42 -26.65
CA ALA A 109 14.36 -51.56 -25.31
C ALA A 109 15.16 -50.38 -24.73
N GLY A 110 14.59 -49.79 -23.68
CA GLY A 110 15.30 -49.00 -22.68
C GLY A 110 14.28 -48.44 -21.70
N GLU A 111 13.77 -49.25 -20.76
CA GLU A 111 14.28 -49.22 -19.38
C GLU A 111 14.37 -47.80 -18.82
N SER A 112 13.29 -47.34 -18.17
CA SER A 112 13.37 -46.72 -16.84
C SER A 112 11.97 -46.29 -16.42
N THR A 113 11.32 -47.02 -15.51
CA THR A 113 11.20 -46.60 -14.10
C THR A 113 10.93 -45.10 -13.96
N LEU A 114 9.70 -44.73 -13.63
CA LEU A 114 9.31 -44.46 -12.24
C LEU A 114 8.06 -43.57 -12.23
N VAL A 115 6.97 -44.14 -11.75
CA VAL A 115 5.83 -43.39 -11.22
C VAL A 115 6.34 -42.61 -10.01
N GLU A 116 6.19 -41.29 -9.96
CA GLU A 116 6.29 -40.51 -8.73
C GLU A 116 5.51 -39.19 -8.85
N THR A 117 4.25 -39.23 -8.44
CA THR A 117 3.67 -38.16 -7.61
C THR A 117 3.91 -38.58 -6.15
N PRO A 118 4.18 -37.71 -5.14
CA PRO A 118 3.71 -36.33 -4.98
C PRO A 118 4.75 -35.36 -4.34
N GLU A 119 4.34 -34.11 -4.07
CA GLU A 119 4.79 -33.29 -2.92
C GLU A 119 6.30 -32.98 -2.72
N SER A 120 6.70 -31.71 -2.85
CA SER A 120 7.70 -31.07 -1.96
C SER A 120 7.80 -29.56 -2.18
N GLN A 121 7.48 -28.81 -1.13
CA GLN A 121 7.91 -27.44 -0.90
C GLN A 121 9.45 -27.35 -0.86
N PRO A 122 10.00 -26.15 -1.08
CA PRO A 122 10.97 -25.65 -0.12
C PRO A 122 10.52 -24.30 0.45
N GLU A 123 10.17 -24.35 1.73
CA GLU A 123 10.24 -23.21 2.64
C GLU A 123 11.69 -22.73 2.81
N ALA A 124 11.78 -21.45 3.18
CA ALA A 124 12.87 -20.78 3.89
C ALA A 124 14.15 -20.43 3.11
N GLN A 125 14.35 -19.11 2.89
CA GLN A 125 15.36 -18.37 3.66
C GLN A 125 14.85 -16.96 4.01
N PRO A 126 14.92 -16.52 5.29
CA PRO A 126 14.55 -15.18 5.72
C PRO A 126 15.68 -14.19 5.40
N GLU A 127 15.40 -13.18 4.55
CA GLU A 127 16.33 -12.06 4.37
C GLU A 127 16.47 -11.27 5.68
N ALA A 128 17.70 -11.17 6.17
CA ALA A 128 18.08 -10.44 7.37
C ALA A 128 17.70 -8.94 7.33
N PRO A 129 17.35 -8.33 8.49
CA PRO A 129 16.90 -6.95 8.54
C PRO A 129 18.02 -5.96 8.19
N LYS A 130 17.80 -5.17 7.13
CA LYS A 130 18.68 -4.06 6.74
C LYS A 130 18.69 -2.98 7.83
N ARG A 131 19.88 -2.70 8.36
CA ARG A 131 20.15 -1.73 9.45
C ARG A 131 19.63 -0.32 9.10
N PRO A 132 19.08 0.44 10.06
CA PRO A 132 18.55 1.79 9.82
C PRO A 132 19.67 2.79 9.51
N ARG A 133 19.49 3.59 8.45
CA ARG A 133 20.42 4.67 8.05
C ARG A 133 20.22 5.87 8.98
N LYS A 134 21.30 6.35 9.61
CA LYS A 134 21.32 7.56 10.46
C LYS A 134 20.88 8.81 9.68
N PRO A 135 20.13 9.74 10.30
CA PRO A 135 19.72 10.98 9.64
C PRO A 135 20.93 11.91 9.43
N ARG A 136 21.06 12.47 8.21
CA ARG A 136 22.03 13.52 7.89
C ARG A 136 21.65 14.80 8.65
N ARG A 137 22.60 15.37 9.40
CA ARG A 137 22.50 16.69 10.06
C ARG A 137 22.28 17.76 8.99
N LYS A 138 21.33 18.68 9.23
CA LYS A 138 21.14 19.92 8.46
C LYS A 138 22.40 20.79 8.60
N PRO A 139 22.89 21.46 7.53
CA PRO A 139 23.90 22.50 7.69
C PRO A 139 23.30 23.69 8.44
N LYS A 140 24.06 24.14 9.44
CA LYS A 140 23.79 25.29 10.30
C LYS A 140 24.00 26.57 9.50
N ALA A 141 23.09 27.53 9.64
CA ALA A 141 23.22 28.87 9.10
C ALA A 141 24.52 29.52 9.63
N GLU A 142 25.38 29.97 8.72
CA GLU A 142 26.44 30.90 9.01
C GLU A 142 25.93 32.33 8.84
N ALA A 143 26.34 33.13 9.82
CA ALA A 143 26.02 34.53 10.01
C ALA A 143 26.67 35.39 8.94
N GLY A 144 25.89 36.32 8.38
CA GLY A 144 26.41 37.52 7.74
C GLY A 144 26.33 38.66 8.75
N GLU A 145 27.46 39.02 9.34
CA GLU A 145 27.66 40.30 10.03
C GLU A 145 27.49 41.46 9.03
N GLY A 146 26.70 42.46 9.42
CA GLY A 146 26.55 43.74 8.74
C GLY A 146 26.09 44.76 9.78
N GLY A 147 27.03 45.61 10.20
CA GLY A 147 26.97 46.34 11.46
C GLY A 147 26.12 47.62 11.48
N GLY A 148 25.84 48.05 12.72
CA GLY A 148 25.94 49.44 13.16
C GLY A 148 24.64 50.25 13.12
N LYS A 149 24.01 50.44 14.29
CA LYS A 149 24.12 51.70 15.05
C LYS A 149 23.42 51.60 16.40
N SER A 150 24.16 52.08 17.38
CA SER A 150 23.83 52.42 18.76
C SER A 150 22.60 53.33 18.92
N SER A 151 21.75 53.02 19.89
CA SER A 151 21.20 54.01 20.81
C SER A 151 20.59 53.29 22.02
N ASP A 152 21.37 53.28 23.10
CA ASP A 152 20.97 53.42 24.50
C ASP A 152 19.58 54.06 24.67
N GLN A 153 18.68 53.37 25.38
CA GLN A 153 17.95 53.97 26.51
C GLN A 153 17.18 52.90 27.29
N ASP A 154 17.78 52.61 28.44
CA ASP A 154 17.19 52.20 29.70
C ASP A 154 15.92 52.99 30.08
N ASN A 155 14.91 52.25 30.55
CA ASN A 155 13.82 52.58 31.48
C ASN A 155 12.68 51.58 31.18
N GLY A 156 12.31 50.62 32.03
CA GLY A 156 12.19 50.70 33.48
C GLY A 156 10.70 50.72 33.84
N ALA A 157 10.18 49.57 34.28
CA ALA A 157 9.00 49.37 35.13
C ALA A 157 7.57 49.66 34.57
N ALA A 158 6.76 48.60 34.50
CA ALA A 158 5.32 48.63 34.84
C ALA A 158 5.16 48.73 36.40
N PRO A 159 3.97 48.89 37.03
CA PRO A 159 2.57 48.74 36.55
C PRO A 159 1.53 49.74 37.16
N GLU A 160 0.23 49.47 36.91
CA GLU A 160 -0.93 49.65 37.83
C GLU A 160 -1.71 50.99 37.92
N ALA A 161 -3.02 50.84 38.18
CA ALA A 161 -4.07 51.79 38.63
C ALA A 161 -4.73 52.68 37.53
N ALA A 162 -6.00 52.45 37.16
CA ALA A 162 -7.26 52.78 37.86
C ALA A 162 -7.73 54.23 37.59
N GLU A 163 -8.76 54.38 36.75
CA GLU A 163 -10.08 55.02 37.02
C GLU A 163 -10.97 54.92 35.78
#